data_AF-A0A6B1GT23-F1
#
_entry.id   AF-A0A6B1GT23-F1
#
_cell.length_a   1.000
_cell.length_b   1.000
_cell.length_c   1.000
_cell.angle_alpha   90.00
_cell.angle_beta   90.00
_cell.angle_gamma   90.00
#
_symmetry.space_group_name_H-M   'P 1'
#
loop_
_entity.id
_entity.type
_entity.pdbx_description
1 polymer ?
#
loop_
_entity_poly.entity_id
_entity_poly.type
_entity_poly.pdbx_seq_one_letter_code
_entity_poly.pdbx_strand_id
1 'polypeptide(L)'
;MATITTVELILLTVVSAATPLLLAATGELVVEKSGILNLGVEGMMLVGAVSAFIAMLTTGSWALGIIAGAAAGVIMSMLFGVLTLFFLANQVASGLALTLFG
;
A
#
# COMPACT_ATOMS: atom_id res chain seq x y z
N MET A 1 -36.45 9.06 -4.57
CA MET A 1 -35.10 8.73 -4.08
C MET A 1 -35.09 7.22 -3.84
N ALA A 2 -34.38 6.45 -4.66
CA ALA A 2 -34.25 5.02 -4.41
C ALA A 2 -33.53 4.85 -3.07
N THR A 3 -34.17 4.16 -2.12
CA THR A 3 -33.55 3.84 -0.84
C THR A 3 -32.46 2.82 -1.08
N ILE A 4 -31.19 3.26 -0.96
CA ILE A 4 -30.04 2.35 -0.98
C ILE A 4 -30.24 1.37 0.17
N THR A 5 -30.33 0.09 -0.14
CA THR A 5 -30.50 -0.95 0.88
C THR A 5 -29.19 -1.16 1.64
N THR A 6 -29.26 -1.68 2.87
CA THR A 6 -28.06 -2.03 3.64
C THR A 6 -27.13 -2.98 2.88
N VAL A 7 -27.70 -3.89 2.07
CA VAL A 7 -26.95 -4.81 1.22
C VAL A 7 -26.15 -4.07 0.14
N GLU A 8 -26.74 -3.06 -0.50
CA GLU A 8 -26.05 -2.22 -1.49
C GLU A 8 -24.90 -1.41 -0.85
N LEU A 9 -25.07 -0.90 0.36
CA LEU A 9 -24.00 -0.21 1.09
C LEU A 9 -22.82 -1.13 1.42
N ILE A 10 -23.10 -2.36 1.85
CA ILE A 10 -22.08 -3.38 2.12
C ILE A 10 -21.31 -3.71 0.84
N LEU A 11 -22.00 -3.88 -0.29
CA LEU A 11 -21.36 -4.19 -1.56
C LEU A 11 -20.44 -3.05 -2.03
N LEU A 12 -20.88 -1.79 -1.90
CA LEU A 12 -20.08 -0.63 -2.28
C LEU A 12 -18.80 -0.51 -1.45
N THR A 13 -18.87 -0.70 -0.13
CA THR A 13 -17.69 -0.65 0.75
C THR A 13 -16.74 -1.82 0.49
N VAL A 14 -17.25 -3.03 0.27
CA VAL A 14 -16.41 -4.20 -0.04
C VAL A 14 -15.65 -3.98 -1.35
N VAL A 15 -16.33 -3.57 -2.42
CA VAL A 15 -15.68 -3.39 -3.73
C VAL A 15 -14.64 -2.27 -3.70
N SER A 16 -14.97 -1.13 -3.07
CA SER A 16 -14.04 0.00 -2.99
C SER A 16 -12.80 -0.30 -2.14
N ALA A 17 -12.92 -1.03 -1.04
CA ALA A 17 -11.79 -1.40 -0.20
C ALA A 17 -10.98 -2.59 -0.76
N ALA A 18 -11.64 -3.61 -1.31
CA ALA A 18 -10.97 -4.81 -1.80
C ALA A 18 -10.14 -4.56 -3.07
N THR A 19 -10.55 -3.63 -3.94
CA THR A 19 -9.84 -3.36 -5.20
C THR A 19 -8.35 -2.97 -5.00
N PRO A 20 -8.01 -1.95 -4.17
CA PRO A 20 -6.60 -1.64 -3.91
C PRO A 20 -5.88 -2.75 -3.15
N LEU A 21 -6.56 -3.47 -2.26
CA LEU A 21 -5.97 -4.60 -1.53
C LEU A 21 -5.63 -5.77 -2.45
N LEU A 22 -6.45 -6.05 -3.47
CA LEU A 22 -6.16 -7.08 -4.47
C LEU A 22 -4.90 -6.74 -5.27
N LEU A 23 -4.72 -5.47 -5.66
CA LEU A 23 -3.50 -5.03 -6.33
C LEU A 23 -2.27 -5.24 -5.43
N ALA A 24 -2.35 -4.84 -4.16
CA ALA A 24 -1.28 -5.07 -3.20
C ALA A 24 -0.98 -6.56 -3.01
N ALA A 25 -2.02 -7.39 -2.85
CA ALA A 25 -1.90 -8.84 -2.71
C ALA A 25 -1.23 -9.49 -3.92
N THR A 26 -1.52 -9.05 -5.15
CA THR A 26 -0.80 -9.56 -6.34
C THR A 26 0.69 -9.24 -6.31
N GLY A 27 1.07 -8.07 -5.78
CA GLY A 27 2.47 -7.71 -5.56
C GLY A 27 3.12 -8.59 -4.48
N GLU A 28 2.43 -8.79 -3.35
CA GLU A 28 2.90 -9.67 -2.28
C GLU A 28 3.07 -11.11 -2.74
N LEU A 29 2.16 -11.64 -3.56
CA LEU A 29 2.31 -12.98 -4.11
C LEU A 29 3.64 -13.14 -4.86
N VAL A 30 4.10 -12.12 -5.60
CA VAL A 30 5.42 -12.15 -6.27
C VAL A 30 6.54 -12.13 -5.24
N VAL A 31 6.42 -11.32 -4.19
CA VAL A 31 7.42 -11.20 -3.11
C VAL A 31 7.55 -12.53 -2.34
N GLU A 32 6.44 -13.15 -1.95
CA GLU A 32 6.44 -14.45 -1.25
C GLU A 32 7.01 -15.56 -2.13
N LYS A 33 6.75 -15.53 -3.44
CA LYS A 33 7.35 -16.49 -4.39
C LYS A 33 8.86 -16.35 -4.51
N SER A 34 9.42 -15.20 -4.18
CA SER A 34 10.87 -14.99 -4.09
C SER A 34 11.49 -15.46 -2.78
N GLY A 35 10.68 -15.94 -1.83
CA GLY A 35 11.14 -16.41 -0.51
C GLY A 35 11.23 -15.31 0.54
N ILE A 36 10.67 -14.12 0.28
CA ILE A 36 10.63 -13.01 1.22
C ILE A 36 9.19 -12.81 1.69
N LEU A 37 8.98 -12.73 3.00
CA LEU A 37 7.68 -12.43 3.59
C LEU A 37 7.62 -10.93 3.92
N ASN A 38 6.71 -10.19 3.29
CA ASN A 38 6.57 -8.75 3.51
C ASN A 38 5.30 -8.39 4.27
N LEU A 39 5.32 -8.41 5.61
CA LEU A 39 4.17 -7.97 6.41
C LEU A 39 4.01 -6.43 6.48
N GLY A 40 4.81 -5.69 5.71
CA GLY A 40 4.87 -4.23 5.71
C GLY A 40 4.01 -3.56 4.65
N VAL A 41 3.29 -4.32 3.81
CA VAL A 41 2.61 -3.76 2.62
C VAL A 41 1.54 -2.72 2.97
N GLU A 42 0.85 -2.90 4.10
CA GLU A 42 -0.21 -1.98 4.53
C GLU A 42 0.37 -0.60 4.87
N GLY A 43 1.49 -0.54 5.58
CA GLY A 43 2.22 0.71 5.81
C GLY A 43 2.76 1.32 4.52
N MET A 44 3.28 0.51 3.60
CA MET A 44 3.72 1.00 2.28
C MET A 44 2.56 1.64 1.49
N MET A 45 1.35 1.07 1.58
CA MET A 45 0.15 1.62 0.97
C MET A 45 -0.25 2.95 1.61
N LEU A 46 -0.20 3.07 2.94
CA LEU A 46 -0.54 4.30 3.67
C LEU A 46 0.42 5.45 3.34
N VAL A 47 1.73 5.18 3.32
CA VAL A 47 2.74 6.18 2.90
C VAL A 47 2.50 6.61 1.45
N GLY A 48 2.17 5.68 0.55
CA GLY A 48 1.77 5.98 -0.82
C GLY A 48 0.53 6.87 -0.90
N ALA A 49 -0.51 6.57 -0.11
CA ALA A 49 -1.76 7.32 -0.07
C ALA A 49 -1.55 8.76 0.41
N VAL A 50 -0.82 8.95 1.52
CA VAL A 50 -0.50 10.28 2.07
C VAL A 50 0.35 11.08 1.09
N SER A 51 1.36 10.45 0.47
CA SER A 51 2.22 11.12 -0.52
C SER A 51 1.44 11.57 -1.75
N ALA A 52 0.54 10.72 -2.27
CA ALA A 52 -0.34 11.07 -3.38
C ALA A 52 -1.28 12.23 -3.04
N PHE A 53 -1.86 12.20 -1.83
CA PHE A 53 -2.73 13.26 -1.34
C PHE A 53 -2.00 14.60 -1.22
N ILE A 54 -0.81 14.63 -0.61
CA ILE A 54 0.00 15.85 -0.47
C ILE A 54 0.37 16.41 -1.85
N ALA A 55 0.81 15.56 -2.79
CA ALA A 55 1.17 16.00 -4.13
C ALA A 55 -0.04 16.56 -4.90
N MET A 56 -1.20 15.93 -4.79
CA MET A 56 -2.43 16.43 -5.41
C MET A 56 -2.85 17.77 -4.79
N LEU A 57 -2.85 17.89 -3.45
CA LEU A 57 -3.22 19.12 -2.76
C LEU A 57 -2.31 20.30 -3.11
N THR A 58 -1.02 20.06 -3.22
CA THR A 58 -0.02 21.13 -3.45
C THR A 58 0.06 21.54 -4.92
N THR A 59 -0.11 20.60 -5.85
CA THR A 59 0.05 20.86 -7.29
C THR A 59 -1.27 21.05 -8.04
N GLY A 60 -2.39 20.60 -7.47
CA GLY A 60 -3.68 20.50 -8.16
C GLY A 60 -3.74 19.42 -9.25
N SER A 61 -2.66 18.66 -9.47
CA SER A 61 -2.55 17.67 -10.55
C SER A 61 -2.78 16.25 -10.02
N TRP A 62 -3.84 15.61 -10.49
CA TRP A 62 -4.13 14.21 -10.18
C TRP A 62 -3.02 13.26 -10.67
N ALA A 63 -2.39 13.58 -11.81
CA ALA A 63 -1.32 12.76 -12.39
C ALA A 63 -0.06 12.79 -11.51
N LEU A 64 0.31 13.96 -10.98
CA LEU A 64 1.44 14.09 -10.05
C LEU A 64 1.16 13.39 -8.72
N GLY A 65 -0.11 13.37 -8.26
CA GLY A 65 -0.54 12.55 -7.13
C GLY A 65 -0.25 11.07 -7.33
N ILE A 66 -0.65 10.51 -8.47
CA ILE A 66 -0.41 9.10 -8.80
C ILE A 66 1.09 8.78 -8.83
N ILE A 67 1.89 9.62 -9.49
CA ILE A 67 3.35 9.43 -9.59
C ILE A 67 4.00 9.49 -8.20
N ALA A 68 3.62 10.45 -7.37
CA ALA A 68 4.16 10.59 -6.01
C ALA A 68 3.82 9.39 -5.13
N GLY A 69 2.58 8.90 -5.17
CA GLY A 69 2.18 7.71 -4.41
C GLY A 69 2.91 6.45 -4.86
N ALA A 70 3.04 6.24 -6.17
CA ALA A 70 3.80 5.11 -6.71
C ALA A 70 5.27 5.17 -6.32
N ALA A 71 5.91 6.34 -6.44
CA ALA A 71 7.30 6.54 -6.05
C ALA A 71 7.52 6.29 -4.55
N ALA A 72 6.62 6.77 -3.70
CA ALA A 72 6.67 6.53 -2.26
C ALA A 72 6.58 5.03 -1.92
N GLY A 73 5.65 4.30 -2.53
CA GLY A 73 5.54 2.84 -2.36
C GLY A 73 6.81 2.10 -2.78
N VAL A 74 7.42 2.49 -3.92
CA VAL A 74 8.70 1.94 -4.38
C VAL A 74 9.82 2.21 -3.37
N ILE A 75 9.93 3.44 -2.87
CA ILE A 75 10.94 3.82 -1.88
C ILE A 75 10.80 2.98 -0.60
N MET A 76 9.57 2.80 -0.11
CA MET A 76 9.32 2.00 1.10
C MET A 76 9.61 0.51 0.89
N SER A 77 9.27 -0.04 -0.29
CA SER A 77 9.62 -1.41 -0.66
C SER A 77 11.13 -1.60 -0.79
N MET A 78 11.84 -0.63 -1.37
CA MET A 78 13.31 -0.63 -1.44
C MET A 78 13.95 -0.59 -0.05
N LEU A 79 13.43 0.25 0.86
CA LEU A 79 13.89 0.28 2.25
C LEU A 79 13.74 -1.10 2.92
N PHE A 80 12.57 -1.74 2.78
CA PHE A 80 12.35 -3.10 3.29
C PHE A 80 13.32 -4.12 2.68
N GLY A 81 13.52 -4.05 1.36
CA GLY A 81 14.48 -4.90 0.65
C GLY A 81 15.91 -4.70 1.13
N VAL A 82 16.33 -3.46 1.38
CA VAL A 82 17.66 -3.16 1.94
C VAL A 82 17.83 -3.78 3.33
N LEU A 83 16.85 -3.57 4.22
CA LEU A 83 16.87 -4.11 5.57
C LEU A 83 16.93 -5.64 5.58
N THR A 84 16.14 -6.31 4.75
CA THR A 84 15.98 -7.77 4.79
C THR A 84 17.00 -8.53 3.95
N LEU A 85 17.43 -7.98 2.81
CA LEU A 85 18.36 -8.65 1.89
C LEU A 85 19.83 -8.32 2.20
N PHE A 86 20.14 -7.08 2.55
CA PHE A 86 21.53 -6.64 2.77
C PHE A 86 21.91 -6.62 4.25
N PHE A 87 21.02 -6.10 5.11
CA PHE A 87 21.27 -6.06 6.55
C PHE A 87 20.80 -7.30 7.30
N LEU A 88 20.16 -8.25 6.61
CA LEU A 88 19.70 -9.52 7.19
C LEU A 88 18.77 -9.31 8.41
N ALA A 89 18.03 -8.21 8.42
CA ALA A 89 17.05 -7.93 9.46
C ALA A 89 15.91 -8.95 9.41
N ASN A 90 15.29 -9.19 10.56
CA ASN A 90 14.15 -10.10 10.66
C ASN A 90 12.97 -9.55 9.86
N GLN A 91 12.56 -10.27 8.80
CA GLN A 91 11.51 -9.87 7.88
C GLN A 91 10.16 -9.61 8.56
N VAL A 92 9.81 -10.40 9.58
CA VAL A 92 8.56 -10.24 10.36
C VAL A 92 8.61 -8.94 11.16
N ALA A 93 9.69 -8.73 11.92
CA ALA A 93 9.82 -7.52 12.75
C ALA A 93 9.92 -6.26 11.89
N SER A 94 10.73 -6.28 10.83
CA SER A 94 10.87 -5.16 9.89
C SER A 94 9.56 -4.88 9.15
N GLY A 95 8.83 -5.92 8.72
CA GLY A 95 7.54 -5.77 8.05
C GLY A 95 6.48 -5.17 8.98
N LEU A 96 6.32 -5.68 10.19
CA LEU A 96 5.37 -5.11 11.17
C LEU A 96 5.74 -3.68 11.57
N ALA A 97 7.03 -3.37 11.71
CA ALA A 97 7.50 -2.01 11.96
C ALA A 97 7.15 -1.06 10.80
N LEU A 98 7.28 -1.52 9.55
CA LEU A 98 6.86 -0.78 8.36
C LEU A 98 5.36 -0.53 8.33
N THR A 99 4.55 -1.52 8.71
CA THR A 99 3.10 -1.38 8.83
C THR A 99 2.70 -0.35 9.89
N LEU A 100 3.40 -0.31 11.04
CA LEU A 100 3.17 0.70 12.07
C LEU A 100 3.70 2.09 11.71
N PHE A 101 4.71 2.16 10.84
CA PHE A 101 5.33 3.42 10.43
C PHE A 101 4.45 4.21 9.44
N GLY A 102 3.80 3.52 8.51
CA GLY A 102 2.91 4.13 7.52
C GLY A 102 1.56 4.52 8.10
#